data_AF-A0A182WE68-F1
#
_entry.id   AF-A0A182WE68-F1
#
_cell.length_a   1.000
_cell.length_b   1.000
_cell.length_c   1.000
_cell.angle_alpha   90.00
_cell.angle_beta   90.00
_cell.angle_gamma   90.00
#
_symmetry.space_group_name_H-M   'P 1'
#
loop_
_entity.id
_entity.type
_entity.pdbx_description
1 polymer ?
#
loop_
_entity_poly.entity_id
_entity_poly.type
_entity_poly.pdbx_seq_one_letter_code
_entity_poly.pdbx_strand_id
1 'polypeptide(L)'
;MSNEEENASEMVDTNENSNESNSDTTSSNIKEPDYDATLKTDRGKRFEFLLKQTEIFAHFMNTAPSKSSPPKATRGRKPKVDKNADPDYREKQKLQTLGSWIEPPKRERKANYAVDAYFKEALRVAEPKAPKAPRPPKQPIVQDFQFFPPRLFELLDQEIYHYRKTVNYKVPKNSDLGSEANKVQREEQRKIDEAEPLTEEELVEKESLLTQGFINWTKRDFNQFIKVNEKYGRDDMENISREVEGKSPDEVKEYSTVFWERCHELQDIDRIIGQIERGEAKIQRRASIKRALDTKMARYRAPFHQLRIAYGNNKGKNYTEEEDRFLVCMLHKLGFDRENVYEELRVAVRCAPQFRFDWFLKSRNAHALQRRCNTLITLIERENQEIEEKERLEKKKKTGSINVASGGGTVVGSVTPKSNQKRKADGTAASNDKNKKKRKS
;
A
#
# COMPACT_ATOMS: atom_id res chain seq x y z
N MET A 1 59.17 -16.70 38.66
CA MET A 1 59.20 -16.85 40.13
C MET A 1 57.80 -17.27 40.55
N SER A 2 57.80 -18.47 41.12
CA SER A 2 56.74 -19.37 41.55
C SER A 2 55.56 -18.74 42.30
N ASN A 3 54.35 -19.26 42.06
CA ASN A 3 53.49 -19.82 43.11
C ASN A 3 52.41 -20.76 42.49
N GLU A 4 52.44 -22.00 42.97
CA GLU A 4 51.55 -23.17 42.82
C GLU A 4 50.26 -22.93 43.68
N GLU A 5 49.02 -23.28 43.29
CA GLU A 5 48.26 -24.55 43.09
C GLU A 5 47.11 -24.72 44.11
N GLU A 6 46.16 -25.59 43.73
CA GLU A 6 44.92 -26.12 44.37
C GLU A 6 43.66 -25.23 44.37
N ASN A 7 42.57 -25.47 43.62
CA ASN A 7 41.74 -26.64 43.24
C ASN A 7 40.69 -27.05 44.29
N ALA A 8 39.40 -26.86 43.97
CA ALA A 8 38.27 -27.65 44.48
C ALA A 8 37.00 -27.42 43.63
N SER A 9 36.54 -28.48 42.99
CA SER A 9 35.27 -28.66 42.28
C SER A 9 34.25 -29.33 43.20
N GLU A 10 32.97 -28.95 43.15
CA GLU A 10 31.89 -29.81 43.66
C GLU A 10 30.58 -29.64 42.87
N MET A 11 30.10 -30.80 42.38
CA MET A 11 28.80 -31.04 41.74
C MET A 11 27.75 -31.32 42.82
N VAL A 12 26.47 -30.97 42.59
CA VAL A 12 25.35 -31.54 43.36
C VAL A 12 24.17 -31.87 42.45
N ASP A 13 23.66 -33.08 42.67
CA ASP A 13 22.74 -33.92 41.92
C ASP A 13 21.28 -33.47 41.80
N THR A 14 20.69 -33.90 40.68
CA THR A 14 19.29 -34.25 40.46
C THR A 14 18.81 -35.35 41.41
N ASN A 15 17.64 -35.21 42.03
CA ASN A 15 16.86 -36.37 42.44
C ASN A 15 15.34 -36.15 42.32
N GLU A 16 14.71 -37.16 41.74
CA GLU A 16 13.28 -37.33 41.52
C GLU A 16 12.56 -37.60 42.85
N ASN A 17 11.28 -37.22 42.94
CA ASN A 17 10.39 -37.85 43.92
C ASN A 17 8.99 -38.00 43.34
N SER A 18 8.59 -39.26 43.21
CA SER A 18 7.28 -39.77 42.83
C SER A 18 6.31 -39.71 44.01
N ASN A 19 5.02 -39.49 43.74
CA ASN A 19 3.97 -40.17 44.51
C ASN A 19 2.63 -40.17 43.76
N GLU A 20 2.08 -41.38 43.60
CA GLU A 20 0.78 -41.70 43.03
C GLU A 20 -0.36 -41.64 44.07
N SER A 21 -1.54 -41.21 43.58
CA SER A 21 -2.91 -41.74 43.82
C SER A 21 -3.48 -41.89 45.25
N ASN A 22 -4.59 -41.19 45.59
CA ASN A 22 -5.98 -41.64 45.38
C ASN A 22 -7.07 -40.76 46.08
N SER A 23 -8.21 -40.63 45.37
CA SER A 23 -9.64 -40.40 45.75
C SER A 23 -10.06 -39.70 47.06
N ASP A 24 -10.90 -38.65 46.95
CA ASP A 24 -12.35 -38.79 47.25
C ASP A 24 -13.21 -37.55 46.88
N THR A 25 -14.49 -37.83 46.59
CA THR A 25 -15.48 -36.99 45.90
C THR A 25 -16.31 -36.14 46.88
N THR A 26 -16.60 -34.87 46.56
CA THR A 26 -17.89 -34.24 46.91
C THR A 26 -18.38 -33.28 45.81
N SER A 27 -19.65 -33.46 45.47
CA SER A 27 -20.36 -32.91 44.32
C SER A 27 -20.85 -31.48 44.56
N SER A 28 -20.69 -30.58 43.59
CA SER A 28 -21.57 -29.41 43.45
C SER A 28 -21.82 -29.08 41.97
N ASN A 29 -23.09 -28.89 41.68
CA ASN A 29 -23.72 -28.90 40.37
C ASN A 29 -23.55 -27.53 39.68
N ILE A 30 -22.70 -27.42 38.65
CA ILE A 30 -22.63 -26.25 37.76
C ILE A 30 -22.71 -26.77 36.33
N LYS A 31 -23.81 -26.45 35.64
CA LYS A 31 -24.01 -26.77 34.22
C LYS A 31 -22.93 -26.04 33.40
N GLU A 32 -22.00 -26.78 32.80
CA GLU A 32 -21.09 -26.26 31.79
C GLU A 32 -21.89 -25.76 30.56
N PRO A 33 -21.61 -24.57 30.02
CA PRO A 33 -22.20 -24.12 28.77
C PRO A 33 -21.57 -24.87 27.60
N ASP A 34 -22.41 -25.40 26.72
CA ASP A 34 -22.02 -26.09 25.48
C ASP A 34 -21.20 -25.16 24.57
N TYR A 35 -19.88 -25.28 24.67
CA TYR A 35 -18.88 -24.52 23.94
C TYR A 35 -18.99 -24.74 22.43
N ASP A 36 -19.50 -25.90 22.02
CA ASP A 36 -19.62 -26.28 20.62
C ASP A 36 -20.84 -25.62 19.95
N ALA A 37 -21.93 -25.41 20.72
CA ALA A 37 -23.09 -24.63 20.29
C ALA A 37 -22.77 -23.13 20.13
N THR A 38 -21.95 -22.57 21.03
CA THR A 38 -21.54 -21.16 20.96
C THR A 38 -20.62 -20.90 19.75
N LEU A 39 -19.72 -21.83 19.44
CA LEU A 39 -18.80 -21.73 18.29
C LEU A 39 -19.51 -21.86 16.93
N LYS A 40 -20.53 -22.71 16.83
CA LYS A 40 -21.40 -22.79 15.65
C LYS A 40 -22.22 -21.52 15.42
N THR A 41 -22.74 -20.94 16.51
CA THR A 41 -23.50 -19.68 16.46
C THR A 41 -22.62 -18.52 16.00
N ASP A 42 -21.37 -18.47 16.44
CA ASP A 42 -20.43 -17.40 16.06
C ASP A 42 -19.98 -17.50 14.59
N ARG A 43 -19.79 -18.72 14.08
CA ARG A 43 -19.55 -18.96 12.64
C ARG A 43 -20.75 -18.52 11.78
N GLY A 44 -21.97 -18.80 12.22
CA GLY A 44 -23.20 -18.36 11.54
C GLY A 44 -23.31 -16.84 11.46
N LYS A 45 -23.10 -16.14 12.57
CA LYS A 45 -23.13 -14.66 12.62
C LYS A 45 -22.05 -14.01 11.78
N ARG A 46 -20.84 -14.58 11.77
CA ARG A 46 -19.73 -14.08 10.95
C ARG A 46 -19.98 -14.29 9.45
N PHE A 47 -20.60 -15.42 9.08
CA PHE A 47 -21.02 -15.68 7.71
C PHE A 47 -22.12 -14.72 7.25
N GLU A 48 -23.13 -14.46 8.10
CA GLU A 48 -24.20 -13.51 7.81
C GLU A 48 -23.68 -12.06 7.67
N PHE A 49 -22.71 -11.66 8.52
CA PHE A 49 -22.04 -10.37 8.41
C PHE A 49 -21.27 -10.22 7.09
N LEU A 50 -20.62 -11.29 6.62
CA LEU A 50 -19.94 -11.31 5.31
C LEU A 50 -20.95 -11.21 4.15
N LEU A 51 -22.08 -11.91 4.22
CA LEU A 51 -23.14 -11.82 3.20
C LEU A 51 -23.72 -10.39 3.11
N LYS A 52 -23.95 -9.75 4.24
CA LYS A 52 -24.46 -8.37 4.31
C LYS A 52 -23.47 -7.35 3.71
N GLN A 53 -22.17 -7.60 3.81
CA GLN A 53 -21.13 -6.81 3.11
C GLN A 53 -21.16 -7.02 1.59
N THR A 54 -21.50 -8.23 1.11
CA THR A 54 -21.64 -8.50 -0.33
C THR A 54 -22.93 -7.93 -0.92
N GLU A 55 -24.01 -7.80 -0.14
CA GLU A 55 -25.26 -7.16 -0.58
C GLU A 55 -25.11 -5.66 -0.88
N ILE A 56 -24.18 -4.98 -0.18
CA ILE A 56 -23.87 -3.56 -0.42
C ILE A 56 -23.21 -3.36 -1.80
N PHE A 57 -22.44 -4.33 -2.30
CA PHE A 57 -21.84 -4.28 -3.63
C PHE A 57 -22.85 -4.52 -4.75
N ALA A 58 -23.85 -5.37 -4.53
CA ALA A 58 -24.90 -5.64 -5.52
C ALA A 58 -25.80 -4.40 -5.77
N HIS A 59 -26.02 -3.58 -4.74
CA HIS A 59 -26.85 -2.37 -4.87
C HIS A 59 -26.17 -1.25 -5.70
N PHE A 60 -24.83 -1.19 -5.72
CA PHE A 60 -24.08 -0.16 -6.46
C PHE A 60 -23.96 -0.47 -7.97
N MET A 61 -24.07 -1.74 -8.37
CA MET A 61 -23.97 -2.16 -9.78
C MET A 61 -25.26 -1.93 -10.60
N ASN A 62 -26.38 -1.58 -9.97
CA ASN A 62 -27.70 -1.49 -10.63
C ASN A 62 -28.23 -0.06 -10.82
N THR A 63 -27.40 0.97 -10.67
CA THR A 63 -27.80 2.37 -10.91
C THR A 63 -26.92 3.04 -11.96
N ALA A 64 -27.21 2.77 -13.24
CA ALA A 64 -26.75 3.58 -14.36
C ALA A 64 -27.97 4.17 -15.11
N PRO A 65 -27.90 5.43 -15.58
CA PRO A 65 -29.06 6.20 -16.05
C PRO A 65 -29.47 5.87 -17.49
N SER A 66 -30.78 5.89 -17.74
CA SER A 66 -31.42 5.73 -19.04
C SER A 66 -31.22 6.96 -19.94
N LYS A 67 -30.77 6.76 -21.20
CA LYS A 67 -31.00 7.68 -22.33
C LYS A 67 -31.13 6.96 -23.69
N SER A 68 -32.32 7.13 -24.28
CA SER A 68 -32.70 7.37 -25.69
C SER A 68 -32.36 6.42 -26.85
N SER A 69 -33.45 5.82 -27.38
CA SER A 69 -33.86 5.59 -28.80
C SER A 69 -33.10 4.61 -29.74
N PRO A 70 -33.81 3.74 -30.49
CA PRO A 70 -33.19 2.75 -31.40
C PRO A 70 -33.24 3.15 -32.89
N PRO A 71 -32.31 2.69 -33.75
CA PRO A 71 -32.54 2.60 -35.18
C PRO A 71 -32.62 1.15 -35.71
N LYS A 72 -33.73 0.91 -36.43
CA LYS A 72 -34.02 0.08 -37.61
C LYS A 72 -33.34 -1.30 -37.82
N ALA A 73 -34.23 -2.27 -38.02
CA ALA A 73 -33.98 -3.62 -38.50
C ALA A 73 -33.69 -3.69 -40.02
N THR A 74 -32.84 -4.64 -40.40
CA THR A 74 -32.73 -5.17 -41.77
C THR A 74 -32.80 -6.69 -41.77
N ARG A 75 -33.92 -7.18 -42.34
CA ARG A 75 -34.12 -8.37 -43.18
C ARG A 75 -33.31 -9.65 -42.89
N GLY A 76 -34.04 -10.69 -42.49
CA GLY A 76 -34.23 -11.83 -43.39
C GLY A 76 -33.90 -13.23 -42.86
N ARG A 77 -34.91 -14.11 -43.00
CA ARG A 77 -34.86 -15.57 -43.25
C ARG A 77 -35.22 -16.49 -42.05
N LYS A 78 -36.45 -17.02 -42.10
CA LYS A 78 -36.84 -18.31 -41.49
C LYS A 78 -36.79 -19.40 -42.59
N PRO A 79 -36.47 -20.65 -42.25
CA PRO A 79 -37.48 -21.71 -42.05
C PRO A 79 -37.06 -22.64 -40.88
N LYS A 80 -37.80 -23.61 -40.33
CA LYS A 80 -39.11 -24.27 -40.51
C LYS A 80 -39.38 -24.94 -39.15
N VAL A 81 -40.64 -25.08 -38.73
CA VAL A 81 -41.04 -25.82 -37.51
C VAL A 81 -41.47 -27.21 -37.93
N ASP A 82 -40.92 -28.24 -37.28
CA ASP A 82 -41.51 -29.58 -37.23
C ASP A 82 -41.76 -29.97 -35.77
N LYS A 83 -42.88 -30.67 -35.55
CA LYS A 83 -43.44 -31.07 -34.26
C LYS A 83 -42.87 -32.43 -33.85
N ASN A 84 -42.53 -32.61 -32.57
CA ASN A 84 -42.91 -33.75 -31.70
C ASN A 84 -42.07 -33.77 -30.39
N ALA A 85 -42.72 -34.23 -29.31
CA ALA A 85 -42.19 -34.67 -28.01
C ALA A 85 -41.91 -33.61 -26.90
N ASP A 86 -42.89 -33.53 -26.00
CA ASP A 86 -42.94 -33.45 -24.50
C ASP A 86 -41.63 -33.46 -23.65
N PRO A 87 -41.67 -33.21 -22.32
CA PRO A 87 -41.41 -31.92 -21.68
C PRO A 87 -40.16 -31.94 -20.77
N ASP A 88 -39.29 -30.93 -20.85
CA ASP A 88 -38.35 -30.65 -19.74
C ASP A 88 -37.85 -29.19 -19.76
N TYR A 89 -38.62 -28.31 -19.12
CA TYR A 89 -38.33 -26.88 -19.01
C TYR A 89 -38.07 -26.49 -17.55
N ARG A 90 -36.97 -27.00 -16.97
CA ARG A 90 -36.47 -26.45 -15.70
C ARG A 90 -34.97 -26.58 -15.43
N GLU A 91 -34.12 -26.70 -16.46
CA GLU A 91 -32.66 -26.77 -16.23
C GLU A 91 -31.78 -25.90 -17.15
N LYS A 92 -32.36 -25.13 -18.09
CA LYS A 92 -31.58 -24.27 -19.00
C LYS A 92 -31.47 -22.79 -18.60
N GLN A 93 -31.95 -22.39 -17.42
CA GLN A 93 -31.87 -21.00 -16.96
C GLN A 93 -30.74 -20.73 -15.94
N LYS A 94 -29.91 -21.73 -15.62
CA LYS A 94 -28.75 -21.57 -14.71
C LYS A 94 -27.39 -21.49 -15.43
N LEU A 95 -27.33 -21.71 -16.74
CA LEU A 95 -26.07 -21.76 -17.48
C LEU A 95 -25.79 -20.54 -18.39
N GLN A 96 -26.67 -19.53 -18.36
CA GLN A 96 -26.55 -18.35 -19.24
C GLN A 96 -26.22 -17.04 -18.50
N THR A 97 -26.00 -17.10 -17.18
CA THR A 97 -25.69 -15.95 -16.32
C THR A 97 -24.22 -15.90 -15.85
N LEU A 98 -23.36 -16.79 -16.37
CA LEU A 98 -21.91 -16.83 -16.06
C LEU A 98 -21.02 -16.52 -17.28
N GLY A 99 -21.60 -15.97 -18.35
CA GLY A 99 -20.94 -15.81 -19.67
C GLY A 99 -20.37 -14.42 -19.98
N SER A 100 -20.19 -13.51 -19.01
CA SER A 100 -19.63 -12.17 -19.26
C SER A 100 -18.52 -11.78 -18.27
N TRP A 101 -17.60 -12.71 -18.01
CA TRP A 101 -16.34 -12.38 -17.34
C TRP A 101 -15.46 -11.59 -18.31
N ILE A 102 -15.50 -10.26 -18.21
CA ILE A 102 -14.56 -9.36 -18.87
C ILE A 102 -13.21 -9.56 -18.18
N GLU A 103 -12.32 -10.28 -18.85
CA GLU A 103 -10.95 -10.49 -18.42
C GLU A 103 -10.29 -9.11 -18.24
N PRO A 104 -9.80 -8.75 -17.03
CA PRO A 104 -9.07 -7.51 -16.84
C PRO A 104 -7.91 -7.48 -17.84
N PRO A 105 -7.64 -6.33 -18.51
CA PRO A 105 -6.56 -6.26 -19.48
C PRO A 105 -5.30 -6.79 -18.82
N LYS A 106 -4.76 -7.88 -19.38
CA LYS A 106 -3.50 -8.48 -18.97
C LYS A 106 -2.50 -7.33 -18.93
N ARG A 107 -2.09 -6.94 -17.71
CA ARG A 107 -0.87 -6.16 -17.55
C ARG A 107 0.19 -7.01 -18.20
N GLU A 108 0.63 -6.63 -19.40
CA GLU A 108 1.89 -7.08 -19.95
C GLU A 108 2.96 -6.67 -18.95
N ARG A 109 3.26 -7.59 -18.03
CA ARG A 109 4.52 -7.55 -17.30
C ARG A 109 5.57 -7.76 -18.37
N LYS A 110 6.42 -6.76 -18.60
CA LYS A 110 7.62 -6.89 -19.42
C LYS A 110 8.39 -8.11 -18.88
N ALA A 111 8.43 -9.15 -19.70
CA ALA A 111 8.86 -10.47 -19.28
C ALA A 111 10.38 -10.58 -19.38
N ASN A 112 11.09 -10.33 -18.27
CA ASN A 112 12.44 -10.85 -18.08
C ASN A 112 12.35 -12.32 -17.60
N TYR A 113 11.66 -13.16 -18.38
CA TYR A 113 11.17 -14.48 -17.96
C TYR A 113 12.28 -15.51 -17.68
N ALA A 114 13.47 -15.34 -18.28
CA ALA A 114 14.58 -16.28 -18.14
C ALA A 114 15.23 -16.22 -16.75
N VAL A 115 15.54 -15.01 -16.28
CA VAL A 115 16.19 -14.79 -14.97
C VAL A 115 15.23 -15.09 -13.81
N ASP A 116 13.96 -14.68 -13.94
CA ASP A 116 12.91 -15.00 -12.96
C ASP A 116 12.68 -16.51 -12.81
N ALA A 117 12.74 -17.27 -13.91
CA ALA A 117 12.60 -18.71 -13.89
C ALA A 117 13.77 -19.39 -13.17
N TYR A 118 14.99 -18.91 -13.41
CA TYR A 118 16.19 -19.38 -12.72
C TYR A 118 16.06 -19.25 -11.20
N PHE A 119 15.69 -18.05 -10.70
CA PHE A 119 15.56 -17.81 -9.26
C PHE A 119 14.40 -18.57 -8.62
N LYS A 120 13.26 -18.68 -9.31
CA LYS A 120 12.13 -19.49 -8.83
C LYS A 120 12.50 -20.96 -8.65
N GLU A 121 13.32 -21.52 -9.54
CA GLU A 121 13.75 -22.91 -9.45
C GLU A 121 14.93 -23.09 -8.47
N ALA A 122 15.83 -22.12 -8.37
CA ALA A 122 16.98 -22.16 -7.46
C ALA A 122 16.58 -21.96 -5.99
N LEU A 123 15.61 -21.09 -5.73
CA LEU A 123 15.15 -20.68 -4.39
C LEU A 123 13.82 -21.32 -3.99
N ARG A 124 13.40 -22.41 -4.64
CA ARG A 124 12.14 -23.09 -4.31
C ARG A 124 12.21 -23.74 -2.91
N VAL A 125 11.60 -23.08 -1.91
CA VAL A 125 11.53 -23.54 -0.51
C VAL A 125 10.34 -24.48 -0.25
N ALA A 126 9.31 -24.48 -1.10
CA ALA A 126 8.14 -25.35 -0.92
C ALA A 126 8.46 -26.83 -1.21
N GLU A 127 8.09 -27.72 -0.28
CA GLU A 127 8.21 -29.19 -0.41
C GLU A 127 7.59 -29.66 -1.74
N PRO A 128 8.38 -30.27 -2.64
CA PRO A 128 7.83 -30.72 -3.91
C PRO A 128 7.25 -32.14 -3.76
N LYS A 129 6.09 -32.36 -4.41
CA LYS A 129 5.55 -33.70 -4.69
C LYS A 129 6.45 -34.54 -5.64
N ALA A 130 7.56 -33.98 -6.14
CA ALA A 130 8.48 -34.61 -7.07
C ALA A 130 9.96 -34.30 -6.73
N PRO A 131 10.90 -35.21 -7.00
CA PRO A 131 12.33 -34.98 -6.75
C PRO A 131 12.88 -33.80 -7.56
N LYS A 132 13.75 -32.98 -6.94
CA LYS A 132 14.39 -31.83 -7.59
C LYS A 132 15.26 -32.28 -8.76
N ALA A 133 15.26 -31.51 -9.84
CA ALA A 133 16.13 -31.79 -10.98
C ALA A 133 17.62 -31.67 -10.57
N PRO A 134 18.51 -32.56 -11.07
CA PRO A 134 19.94 -32.49 -10.76
C PRO A 134 20.54 -31.15 -11.20
N ARG A 135 21.46 -30.63 -10.37
CA ARG A 135 22.29 -29.45 -10.65
C ARG A 135 23.77 -29.80 -10.51
N PRO A 136 24.68 -29.12 -11.24
CA PRO A 136 26.11 -29.31 -11.08
C PRO A 136 26.55 -29.05 -9.64
N PRO A 137 27.38 -29.92 -9.02
CA PRO A 137 27.74 -29.79 -7.59
C PRO A 137 28.59 -28.55 -7.27
N LYS A 138 29.27 -27.95 -8.25
CA LYS A 138 30.13 -26.76 -8.08
C LYS A 138 29.51 -25.47 -8.64
N GLN A 139 28.20 -25.44 -8.85
CA GLN A 139 27.57 -24.25 -9.43
C GLN A 139 27.60 -23.06 -8.44
N PRO A 140 28.00 -21.86 -8.90
CA PRO A 140 27.96 -20.65 -8.07
C PRO A 140 26.54 -20.35 -7.57
N ILE A 141 26.43 -19.97 -6.29
CA ILE A 141 25.17 -19.52 -5.70
C ILE A 141 25.04 -18.01 -5.95
N VAL A 142 24.19 -17.64 -6.89
CA VAL A 142 23.85 -16.25 -7.21
C VAL A 142 22.46 -15.92 -6.68
N GLN A 143 22.27 -14.68 -6.22
CA GLN A 143 21.01 -14.17 -5.68
C GLN A 143 20.50 -12.99 -6.51
N ASP A 144 19.18 -12.78 -6.53
CA ASP A 144 18.51 -11.74 -7.31
C ASP A 144 18.95 -10.32 -6.90
N PHE A 145 19.06 -10.08 -5.59
CA PHE A 145 19.53 -8.82 -5.01
C PHE A 145 21.02 -8.53 -5.29
N GLN A 146 21.77 -9.45 -5.89
CA GLN A 146 23.15 -9.20 -6.28
C GLN A 146 23.26 -8.62 -7.70
N PHE A 147 22.15 -8.52 -8.44
CA PHE A 147 22.04 -7.86 -9.75
C PHE A 147 23.08 -8.30 -10.79
N PHE A 148 23.36 -9.60 -10.88
CA PHE A 148 24.22 -10.12 -11.93
C PHE A 148 23.65 -9.84 -13.34
N PRO A 149 24.50 -9.75 -14.38
CA PRO A 149 24.04 -9.57 -15.75
C PRO A 149 23.19 -10.78 -16.25
N PRO A 150 22.14 -10.55 -17.06
CA PRO A 150 21.30 -11.63 -17.62
C PRO A 150 22.08 -12.74 -18.33
N ARG A 151 23.15 -12.36 -19.03
CA ARG A 151 24.04 -13.27 -19.77
C ARG A 151 24.67 -14.35 -18.89
N LEU A 152 24.95 -14.05 -17.61
CA LEU A 152 25.48 -15.05 -16.68
C LEU A 152 24.49 -16.21 -16.49
N PHE A 153 23.20 -15.92 -16.41
CA PHE A 153 22.16 -16.94 -16.20
C PHE A 153 22.01 -17.85 -17.42
N GLU A 154 22.23 -17.33 -18.64
CA GLU A 154 22.25 -18.14 -19.86
C GLU A 154 23.37 -19.19 -19.81
N LEU A 155 24.59 -18.79 -19.43
CA LEU A 155 25.73 -19.69 -19.29
C LEU A 155 25.51 -20.71 -18.17
N LEU A 156 24.96 -20.28 -17.03
CA LEU A 156 24.62 -21.18 -15.91
C LEU A 156 23.53 -22.19 -16.29
N ASP A 157 22.54 -21.78 -17.08
CA ASP A 157 21.50 -22.68 -17.59
C ASP A 157 22.07 -23.70 -18.58
N GLN A 158 22.98 -23.29 -19.48
CA GLN A 158 23.70 -24.21 -20.36
C GLN A 158 24.48 -25.28 -19.58
N GLU A 159 25.20 -24.89 -18.52
CA GLU A 159 25.90 -25.84 -17.64
C GLU A 159 24.93 -26.80 -16.95
N ILE A 160 23.75 -26.31 -16.51
CA ILE A 160 22.71 -27.15 -15.92
C ILE A 160 22.18 -28.16 -16.93
N TYR A 161 21.86 -27.72 -18.15
CA TYR A 161 21.32 -28.59 -19.19
C TYR A 161 22.36 -29.62 -19.64
N HIS A 162 23.61 -29.23 -19.83
CA HIS A 162 24.70 -30.15 -20.16
C HIS A 162 24.94 -31.16 -19.03
N TYR A 163 24.96 -30.72 -17.77
CA TYR A 163 25.09 -31.65 -16.63
C TYR A 163 23.94 -32.67 -16.58
N ARG A 164 22.70 -32.21 -16.78
CA ARG A 164 21.52 -33.10 -16.88
C ARG A 164 21.66 -34.12 -18.00
N LYS A 165 22.25 -33.74 -19.14
CA LYS A 165 22.57 -34.65 -20.25
C LYS A 165 23.59 -35.71 -19.83
N THR A 166 24.67 -35.32 -19.15
CA THR A 166 25.73 -36.25 -18.70
C THR A 166 25.26 -37.27 -17.67
N VAL A 167 24.25 -36.94 -16.86
CA VAL A 167 23.65 -37.87 -15.88
C VAL A 167 22.40 -38.58 -16.40
N ASN A 168 22.13 -38.49 -17.71
CA ASN A 168 20.97 -39.07 -18.39
C ASN A 168 19.62 -38.69 -17.76
N TYR A 169 19.50 -37.46 -17.24
CA TYR A 169 18.25 -36.99 -16.64
C TYR A 169 17.15 -36.86 -17.69
N LYS A 170 15.94 -37.36 -17.35
CA LYS A 170 14.75 -37.24 -18.18
C LYS A 170 13.71 -36.37 -17.49
N VAL A 171 13.19 -35.38 -18.22
CA VAL A 171 12.21 -34.41 -17.72
C VAL A 171 10.90 -35.14 -17.42
N PRO A 172 10.44 -35.17 -16.15
CA PRO A 172 9.16 -35.75 -15.80
C PRO A 172 8.01 -34.95 -16.41
N LYS A 173 6.92 -35.63 -16.74
CA LYS A 173 5.71 -34.97 -17.22
C LYS A 173 5.02 -34.26 -16.05
N ASN A 174 4.79 -32.95 -16.19
CA ASN A 174 4.05 -32.17 -15.21
C ASN A 174 2.54 -32.25 -15.48
N SER A 175 1.81 -33.04 -14.68
CA SER A 175 0.37 -33.21 -14.81
C SER A 175 -0.45 -31.94 -14.54
N ASP A 176 0.12 -30.96 -13.84
CA ASP A 176 -0.58 -29.72 -13.48
C ASP A 176 -0.77 -28.78 -14.70
N LEU A 177 -0.04 -29.02 -15.79
CA LEU A 177 -0.08 -28.21 -17.01
C LEU A 177 -1.12 -28.66 -18.05
N GLY A 178 -1.94 -29.67 -17.74
CA GLY A 178 -3.04 -30.12 -18.59
C GLY A 178 -2.62 -30.48 -20.02
N SER A 179 -3.21 -29.83 -21.02
CA SER A 179 -2.94 -30.10 -22.45
C SER A 179 -1.52 -29.71 -22.90
N GLU A 180 -0.92 -28.71 -22.26
CA GLU A 180 0.42 -28.22 -22.61
C GLU A 180 1.55 -29.07 -21.99
N ALA A 181 1.22 -29.96 -21.06
CA ALA A 181 2.19 -30.78 -20.33
C ALA A 181 3.15 -31.55 -21.24
N ASN A 182 2.64 -32.15 -22.32
CA ASN A 182 3.46 -32.91 -23.27
C ASN A 182 4.38 -32.00 -24.10
N LYS A 183 3.90 -30.79 -24.45
CA LYS A 183 4.66 -29.84 -25.24
C LYS A 183 5.81 -29.27 -24.41
N VAL A 184 5.53 -28.82 -23.19
CA VAL A 184 6.54 -28.30 -22.24
C VAL A 184 7.57 -29.38 -21.90
N GLN A 185 7.14 -30.62 -21.65
CA GLN A 185 8.06 -31.73 -21.40
C GLN A 185 9.03 -31.94 -22.57
N ARG A 186 8.52 -31.93 -23.81
CA ARG A 186 9.34 -32.12 -25.00
C ARG A 186 10.30 -30.95 -25.21
N GLU A 187 9.87 -29.72 -25.00
CA GLU A 187 10.70 -28.51 -25.12
C GLU A 187 11.82 -28.49 -24.08
N GLU A 188 11.53 -28.80 -22.82
CA GLU A 188 12.56 -28.89 -21.76
C GLU A 188 13.52 -30.06 -21.99
N GLN A 189 13.03 -31.22 -22.44
CA GLN A 189 13.90 -32.34 -22.80
C GLN A 189 14.81 -31.99 -23.98
N ARG A 190 14.28 -31.26 -24.98
CA ARG A 190 15.06 -30.81 -26.13
C ARG A 190 16.25 -29.94 -25.71
N LYS A 191 16.05 -29.00 -24.77
CA LYS A 191 17.14 -28.17 -24.22
C LYS A 191 18.26 -29.00 -23.59
N ILE A 192 17.91 -30.09 -22.91
CA ILE A 192 18.90 -31.02 -22.33
C ILE A 192 19.60 -31.80 -23.43
N ASP A 193 18.86 -32.36 -24.39
CA ASP A 193 19.41 -33.21 -25.44
C ASP A 193 20.34 -32.42 -26.38
N GLU A 194 20.00 -31.15 -26.67
CA GLU A 194 20.79 -30.20 -27.49
C GLU A 194 21.94 -29.53 -26.72
N ALA A 195 22.06 -29.72 -25.39
CA ALA A 195 23.09 -29.05 -24.60
C ALA A 195 24.51 -29.52 -24.93
N GLU A 196 25.42 -28.55 -25.03
CA GLU A 196 26.85 -28.73 -25.27
C GLU A 196 27.66 -28.20 -24.08
N PRO A 197 28.89 -28.70 -23.86
CA PRO A 197 29.78 -28.12 -22.85
C PRO A 197 30.15 -26.68 -23.22
N LEU A 198 30.32 -25.82 -22.21
CA LEU A 198 30.81 -24.46 -22.43
C LEU A 198 32.19 -24.49 -23.10
N THR A 199 32.37 -23.61 -24.09
CA THR A 199 33.65 -23.37 -24.74
C THR A 199 34.64 -22.67 -23.81
N GLU A 200 35.94 -22.70 -24.14
CA GLU A 200 36.98 -21.99 -23.37
C GLU A 200 36.67 -20.49 -23.25
N GLU A 201 36.14 -19.89 -24.32
CA GLU A 201 35.75 -18.47 -24.36
C GLU A 201 34.57 -18.19 -23.42
N GLU A 202 33.55 -19.05 -23.40
CA GLU A 202 32.39 -18.93 -22.51
C GLU A 202 32.75 -19.17 -21.04
N LEU A 203 33.74 -20.03 -20.75
CA LEU A 203 34.26 -20.20 -19.40
C LEU A 203 34.91 -18.92 -18.89
N VAL A 204 35.72 -18.26 -19.71
CA VAL A 204 36.32 -16.96 -19.38
C VAL A 204 35.25 -15.87 -19.26
N GLU A 205 34.26 -15.84 -20.15
CA GLU A 205 33.12 -14.91 -20.07
C GLU A 205 32.36 -15.09 -18.74
N LYS A 206 32.07 -16.34 -18.34
CA LYS A 206 31.40 -16.67 -17.09
C LYS A 206 32.19 -16.18 -15.87
N GLU A 207 33.50 -16.43 -15.83
CA GLU A 207 34.36 -15.96 -14.73
C GLU A 207 34.36 -14.43 -14.62
N SER A 208 34.41 -13.73 -15.75
CA SER A 208 34.28 -12.27 -15.79
C SER A 208 32.92 -11.80 -15.25
N LEU A 209 31.81 -12.39 -15.72
CA LEU A 209 30.46 -12.01 -15.33
C LEU A 209 30.16 -12.26 -13.84
N LEU A 210 30.80 -13.28 -13.24
CA LEU A 210 30.71 -13.55 -11.80
C LEU A 210 31.34 -12.45 -10.93
N THR A 211 32.16 -11.57 -11.50
CA THR A 211 32.73 -10.40 -10.79
C THR A 211 31.88 -9.14 -10.93
N GLN A 212 30.94 -9.10 -11.88
CA GLN A 212 30.14 -7.90 -12.21
C GLN A 212 28.87 -7.74 -11.36
N GLY A 213 28.61 -8.67 -10.44
CA GLY A 213 27.53 -8.56 -9.47
C GLY A 213 28.01 -8.05 -8.11
N PHE A 214 27.06 -7.72 -7.24
CA PHE A 214 27.30 -7.30 -5.86
C PHE A 214 27.65 -8.50 -4.95
N ILE A 215 28.78 -9.15 -5.20
CA ILE A 215 29.22 -10.37 -4.51
C ILE A 215 29.45 -10.17 -3.00
N ASN A 216 29.80 -8.95 -2.59
CA ASN A 216 30.01 -8.58 -1.18
C ASN A 216 28.70 -8.21 -0.46
N TRP A 217 27.56 -8.20 -1.16
CA TRP A 217 26.25 -7.99 -0.55
C TRP A 217 25.63 -9.33 -0.17
N THR A 218 25.43 -9.50 1.13
CA THR A 218 24.75 -10.67 1.69
C THR A 218 23.25 -10.42 1.80
N LYS A 219 22.45 -11.48 2.05
CA LYS A 219 21.01 -11.32 2.30
C LYS A 219 20.74 -10.45 3.54
N ARG A 220 21.64 -10.47 4.53
CA ARG A 220 21.55 -9.61 5.71
C ARG A 220 21.71 -8.14 5.32
N ASP A 221 22.72 -7.83 4.52
CA ASP A 221 23.00 -6.47 4.05
C ASP A 221 21.83 -5.93 3.22
N PHE A 222 21.33 -6.76 2.29
CA PHE A 222 20.14 -6.41 1.51
C PHE A 222 18.92 -6.09 2.38
N ASN A 223 18.58 -6.99 3.32
CA ASN A 223 17.44 -6.77 4.21
C ASN A 223 17.64 -5.53 5.09
N GLN A 224 18.87 -5.26 5.52
CA GLN A 224 19.20 -4.06 6.28
C GLN A 224 19.04 -2.80 5.41
N PHE A 225 19.53 -2.81 4.18
CA PHE A 225 19.34 -1.74 3.20
C PHE A 225 17.85 -1.41 3.00
N ILE A 226 16.98 -2.42 2.85
CA ILE A 226 15.52 -2.19 2.76
C ILE A 226 14.96 -1.56 4.04
N LYS A 227 15.37 -2.04 5.22
CA LYS A 227 14.92 -1.49 6.51
C LYS A 227 15.33 -0.03 6.70
N VAL A 228 16.56 0.34 6.35
CA VAL A 228 17.02 1.73 6.49
C VAL A 228 16.34 2.64 5.46
N ASN A 229 16.06 2.16 4.25
CA ASN A 229 15.23 2.89 3.29
C ASN A 229 13.79 3.09 3.80
N GLU A 230 13.18 2.11 4.48
CA GLU A 230 11.89 2.29 5.14
C GLU A 230 11.95 3.34 6.27
N LYS A 231 13.06 3.37 7.03
CA LYS A 231 13.22 4.24 8.21
C LYS A 231 13.52 5.70 7.86
N TYR A 232 14.35 5.94 6.85
CA TYR A 232 14.82 7.28 6.47
C TYR A 232 14.19 7.81 5.19
N GLY A 233 13.60 6.95 4.37
CA GLY A 233 13.13 7.27 3.02
C GLY A 233 14.26 7.22 2.01
N ARG A 234 13.91 6.97 0.73
CA ARG A 234 14.89 6.70 -0.33
C ARG A 234 15.86 7.84 -0.64
N ASP A 235 15.50 9.07 -0.26
CA ASP A 235 16.27 10.28 -0.59
C ASP A 235 17.38 10.58 0.43
N ASP A 236 17.32 10.01 1.64
CA ASP A 236 18.25 10.31 2.73
C ASP A 236 19.46 9.35 2.73
N MET A 237 20.28 9.49 1.68
CA MET A 237 21.44 8.62 1.46
C MET A 237 22.49 8.73 2.57
N GLU A 238 22.60 9.88 3.24
CA GLU A 238 23.54 10.08 4.34
C GLU A 238 23.23 9.20 5.55
N ASN A 239 21.96 9.12 5.95
CA ASN A 239 21.57 8.26 7.05
C ASN A 239 21.48 6.79 6.64
N ILE A 240 21.06 6.50 5.40
CA ILE A 240 21.07 5.13 4.85
C ILE A 240 22.49 4.56 4.90
N SER A 241 23.48 5.24 4.31
CA SER A 241 24.86 4.76 4.25
C SER A 241 25.50 4.58 5.64
N ARG A 242 25.13 5.41 6.62
CA ARG A 242 25.65 5.31 7.98
C ARG A 242 25.14 4.07 8.74
N GLU A 243 23.94 3.59 8.44
CA GLU A 243 23.29 2.48 9.16
C GLU A 243 23.36 1.12 8.42
N VAL A 244 23.89 1.10 7.20
CA VAL A 244 24.26 -0.16 6.53
C VAL A 244 25.63 -0.61 7.03
N GLU A 245 25.63 -1.51 8.01
CA GLU A 245 26.85 -2.06 8.61
C GLU A 245 27.73 -2.79 7.56
N GLY A 246 29.04 -2.56 7.62
CA GLY A 246 30.01 -3.29 6.80
C GLY A 246 30.03 -2.90 5.32
N LYS A 247 29.44 -1.75 4.95
CA LYS A 247 29.55 -1.14 3.62
C LYS A 247 29.97 0.32 3.74
N SER A 248 30.82 0.76 2.84
CA SER A 248 31.19 2.17 2.73
C SER A 248 30.06 3.00 2.12
N PRO A 249 30.03 4.33 2.33
CA PRO A 249 29.01 5.19 1.74
C PRO A 249 28.96 5.13 0.21
N ASP A 250 30.11 4.97 -0.44
CA ASP A 250 30.20 4.85 -1.90
C ASP A 250 29.61 3.53 -2.38
N GLU A 251 29.92 2.39 -1.73
CA GLU A 251 29.31 1.09 -2.05
C GLU A 251 27.79 1.10 -1.89
N VAL A 252 27.28 1.75 -0.82
CA VAL A 252 25.84 1.86 -0.58
C VAL A 252 25.18 2.71 -1.66
N LYS A 253 25.84 3.79 -2.11
CA LYS A 253 25.32 4.66 -3.17
C LYS A 253 25.31 3.98 -4.54
N GLU A 254 26.37 3.24 -4.86
CA GLU A 254 26.45 2.44 -6.09
C GLU A 254 25.36 1.37 -6.11
N TYR A 255 25.25 0.59 -5.02
CA TYR A 255 24.19 -0.41 -4.87
C TYR A 255 22.80 0.20 -4.94
N SER A 256 22.56 1.33 -4.27
CA SER A 256 21.27 2.01 -4.30
C SER A 256 20.88 2.46 -5.70
N THR A 257 21.85 2.91 -6.50
CA THR A 257 21.59 3.36 -7.88
C THR A 257 21.10 2.19 -8.72
N VAL A 258 21.84 1.07 -8.69
CA VAL A 258 21.46 -0.15 -9.43
C VAL A 258 20.18 -0.76 -8.88
N PHE A 259 19.99 -0.75 -7.57
CA PHE A 259 18.76 -1.22 -6.94
C PHE A 259 17.55 -0.48 -7.52
N TRP A 260 17.52 0.85 -7.52
CA TRP A 260 16.33 1.57 -8.03
C TRP A 260 16.12 1.43 -9.54
N GLU A 261 17.17 1.18 -10.31
CA GLU A 261 17.08 0.90 -11.74
C GLU A 261 16.53 -0.51 -12.03
N ARG A 262 17.02 -1.51 -11.30
CA ARG A 262 16.79 -2.95 -11.57
C ARG A 262 15.94 -3.66 -10.53
N CYS A 263 15.35 -2.96 -9.56
CA CYS A 263 14.57 -3.59 -8.48
C CYS A 263 13.38 -4.42 -9.01
N HIS A 264 12.89 -4.12 -10.20
CA HIS A 264 11.82 -4.88 -10.87
C HIS A 264 12.20 -6.32 -11.23
N GLU A 265 13.49 -6.66 -11.20
CA GLU A 265 14.01 -8.03 -11.37
C GLU A 265 13.94 -8.88 -10.09
N LEU A 266 13.64 -8.26 -8.93
CA LEU A 266 13.56 -8.97 -7.66
C LEU A 266 12.24 -9.73 -7.54
N GLN A 267 12.30 -10.97 -7.03
CA GLN A 267 11.13 -11.83 -6.90
C GLN A 267 10.04 -11.21 -5.99
N ASP A 268 10.46 -10.54 -4.92
CA ASP A 268 9.58 -9.97 -3.89
C ASP A 268 9.41 -8.44 -4.02
N ILE A 269 9.58 -7.89 -5.22
CA ILE A 269 9.64 -6.43 -5.40
C ILE A 269 8.40 -5.68 -4.91
N ASP A 270 7.20 -6.19 -5.22
CA ASP A 270 5.93 -5.54 -4.82
C ASP A 270 5.84 -5.38 -3.30
N ARG A 271 6.33 -6.39 -2.55
CA ARG A 271 6.38 -6.36 -1.09
C ARG A 271 7.43 -5.37 -0.58
N ILE A 272 8.61 -5.34 -1.21
CA ILE A 272 9.73 -4.48 -0.83
C ILE A 272 9.37 -2.99 -1.05
N ILE A 273 8.88 -2.64 -2.25
CA ILE A 273 8.44 -1.27 -2.55
C ILE A 273 7.31 -0.86 -1.62
N GLY A 274 6.31 -1.72 -1.42
CA GLY A 274 5.22 -1.45 -0.49
C GLY A 274 5.67 -1.29 0.96
N GLN A 275 6.81 -1.85 1.38
CA GLN A 275 7.41 -1.61 2.68
C GLN A 275 8.06 -0.22 2.75
N ILE A 276 8.88 0.13 1.76
CA ILE A 276 9.57 1.43 1.70
C ILE A 276 8.56 2.57 1.61
N GLU A 277 7.56 2.48 0.71
CA GLU A 277 6.53 3.51 0.54
C GLU A 277 5.69 3.72 1.80
N ARG A 278 5.41 2.65 2.57
CA ARG A 278 4.74 2.77 3.87
C ARG A 278 5.62 3.49 4.89
N GLY A 279 6.93 3.25 4.87
CA GLY A 279 7.90 3.99 5.67
C GLY A 279 7.90 5.47 5.33
N GLU A 280 8.04 5.80 4.04
CA GLU A 280 8.02 7.17 3.51
C GLU A 280 6.71 7.90 3.83
N ALA A 281 5.57 7.22 3.71
CA ALA A 281 4.27 7.78 4.08
C ALA A 281 4.22 8.16 5.57
N LYS A 282 4.84 7.37 6.46
CA LYS A 282 4.95 7.71 7.89
C LYS A 282 5.86 8.91 8.12
N ILE A 283 7.02 8.97 7.44
CA ILE A 283 7.96 10.09 7.50
C ILE A 283 7.27 11.39 7.05
N GLN A 284 6.57 11.33 5.91
CA GLN A 284 5.83 12.46 5.37
C GLN A 284 4.66 12.87 6.28
N ARG A 285 3.93 11.90 6.83
CA ARG A 285 2.85 12.16 7.80
C ARG A 285 3.39 12.88 9.03
N ARG A 286 4.52 12.41 9.58
CA ARG A 286 5.21 13.04 10.69
C ARG A 286 5.60 14.49 10.38
N ALA A 287 6.27 14.72 9.25
CA ALA A 287 6.65 16.07 8.83
C ALA A 287 5.44 17.00 8.64
N SER A 288 4.35 16.48 8.07
CA SER A 288 3.07 17.20 7.92
C SER A 288 2.49 17.63 9.27
N ILE A 289 2.39 16.71 10.23
CA ILE A 289 1.84 16.99 11.56
C ILE A 289 2.70 18.03 12.27
N LYS A 290 4.04 17.88 12.23
CA LYS A 290 4.97 18.84 12.83
C LYS A 290 4.71 20.25 12.29
N ARG A 291 4.70 20.39 10.95
CA ARG A 291 4.45 21.67 10.29
C ARG A 291 3.08 22.23 10.67
N ALA A 292 2.04 21.39 10.69
CA ALA A 292 0.69 21.84 11.00
C ALA A 292 0.56 22.38 12.43
N LEU A 293 1.18 21.71 13.41
CA LEU A 293 1.23 22.15 14.80
C LEU A 293 2.08 23.42 14.97
N ASP A 294 3.27 23.47 14.38
CA ASP A 294 4.16 24.64 14.42
C ASP A 294 3.44 25.89 13.88
N THR A 295 2.84 25.77 12.70
CA THR A 295 2.05 26.85 12.07
C THR A 295 0.88 27.27 12.95
N LYS A 296 0.18 26.31 13.59
CA LYS A 296 -0.95 26.61 14.46
C LYS A 296 -0.52 27.37 15.71
N MET A 297 0.59 26.97 16.34
CA MET A 297 1.12 27.62 17.54
C MET A 297 1.59 29.05 17.24
N ALA A 298 2.26 29.26 16.11
CA ALA A 298 2.80 30.55 15.71
C ALA A 298 1.73 31.66 15.53
N ARG A 299 0.45 31.31 15.36
CA ARG A 299 -0.66 32.28 15.27
C ARG A 299 -1.01 32.95 16.60
N TYR A 300 -0.53 32.42 17.72
CA TYR A 300 -0.91 32.87 19.06
C TYR A 300 0.31 33.26 19.87
N ARG A 301 0.24 34.42 20.54
CA ARG A 301 1.30 34.86 21.46
C ARG A 301 1.35 33.99 22.72
N ALA A 302 0.20 33.55 23.21
CA ALA A 302 0.07 32.68 24.36
C ALA A 302 -0.85 31.48 24.04
N PRO A 303 -0.36 30.44 23.32
CA PRO A 303 -1.19 29.35 22.81
C PRO A 303 -2.03 28.63 23.88
N PHE A 304 -1.45 28.37 25.05
CA PHE A 304 -2.14 27.71 26.19
C PHE A 304 -3.39 28.45 26.68
N HIS A 305 -3.52 29.75 26.40
CA HIS A 305 -4.69 30.55 26.79
C HIS A 305 -5.54 30.93 25.57
N GLN A 306 -4.91 31.16 24.42
CA GLN A 306 -5.55 31.80 23.27
C GLN A 306 -5.93 30.85 22.13
N LEU A 307 -5.26 29.71 21.98
CA LEU A 307 -5.43 28.82 20.82
C LEU A 307 -6.86 28.30 20.67
N ARG A 308 -7.53 28.66 19.58
CA ARG A 308 -8.89 28.19 19.26
C ARG A 308 -8.84 27.05 18.25
N ILE A 309 -9.75 26.09 18.34
CA ILE A 309 -9.85 24.96 17.40
C ILE A 309 -11.13 25.08 16.58
N ALA A 310 -10.99 25.03 15.26
CA ALA A 310 -12.12 25.01 14.34
C ALA A 310 -12.70 23.59 14.27
N TYR A 311 -13.73 23.30 15.08
CA TYR A 311 -14.27 21.94 15.20
C TYR A 311 -15.17 21.50 14.03
N GLY A 312 -15.87 22.44 13.38
CA GLY A 312 -17.00 22.11 12.50
C GLY A 312 -17.98 21.16 13.22
N ASN A 313 -18.35 20.07 12.55
CA ASN A 313 -19.28 19.08 13.10
C ASN A 313 -18.60 18.05 14.03
N ASN A 314 -17.29 18.14 14.25
CA ASN A 314 -16.46 17.10 14.88
C ASN A 314 -16.00 17.41 16.32
N LYS A 315 -16.66 18.34 17.03
CA LYS A 315 -16.29 18.67 18.42
C LYS A 315 -16.44 17.46 19.37
N GLY A 316 -17.53 16.71 19.20
CA GLY A 316 -17.98 15.71 20.16
C GLY A 316 -18.56 16.35 21.42
N LYS A 317 -19.06 15.54 22.35
CA LYS A 317 -19.68 15.99 23.62
C LYS A 317 -18.78 15.88 24.85
N ASN A 318 -17.65 15.17 24.73
CA ASN A 318 -16.90 14.70 25.89
C ASN A 318 -15.77 15.64 26.30
N TYR A 319 -15.06 16.24 25.34
CA TYR A 319 -13.92 17.11 25.62
C TYR A 319 -14.34 18.57 25.51
N THR A 320 -13.90 19.37 26.46
CA THR A 320 -14.06 20.83 26.39
C THR A 320 -12.97 21.47 25.53
N GLU A 321 -13.20 22.72 25.13
CA GLU A 321 -12.23 23.46 24.32
C GLU A 321 -10.96 23.82 25.13
N GLU A 322 -11.08 23.95 26.44
CA GLU A 322 -9.94 24.18 27.33
C GLU A 322 -9.05 22.93 27.42
N GLU A 323 -9.65 21.76 27.59
CA GLU A 323 -8.95 20.48 27.57
C GLU A 323 -8.22 20.26 26.24
N ASP A 324 -8.93 20.41 25.12
CA ASP A 324 -8.35 20.21 23.79
C ASP A 324 -7.18 21.17 23.51
N ARG A 325 -7.32 22.44 23.91
CA ARG A 325 -6.26 23.45 23.80
C ARG A 325 -5.02 23.00 24.55
N PHE A 326 -5.19 22.54 25.79
CA PHE A 326 -4.08 22.03 26.59
C PHE A 326 -3.44 20.81 25.93
N LEU A 327 -4.23 19.85 25.44
CA LEU A 327 -3.71 18.64 24.78
C LEU A 327 -2.84 18.99 23.58
N VAL A 328 -3.31 19.89 22.70
CA VAL A 328 -2.55 20.29 21.51
C VAL A 328 -1.29 21.07 21.90
N CYS A 329 -1.39 22.03 22.82
CA CYS A 329 -0.24 22.84 23.25
C CYS A 329 0.81 22.00 23.98
N MET A 330 0.39 21.10 24.86
CA MET A 330 1.29 20.23 25.61
C MET A 330 1.91 19.17 24.72
N LEU A 331 1.15 18.58 23.78
CA LEU A 331 1.70 17.64 22.80
C LEU A 331 2.77 18.30 21.92
N HIS A 332 2.55 19.55 21.50
CA HIS A 332 3.55 20.32 20.76
C HIS A 332 4.80 20.58 21.60
N LYS A 333 4.63 21.00 22.87
CA LYS A 333 5.74 21.27 23.80
C LYS A 333 6.59 20.03 24.11
N LEU A 334 5.96 18.87 24.31
CA LEU A 334 6.65 17.60 24.58
C LEU A 334 7.32 17.04 23.31
N GLY A 335 6.75 17.34 22.13
CA GLY A 335 7.19 16.84 20.84
C GLY A 335 6.42 15.57 20.46
N PHE A 336 5.49 15.71 19.52
CA PHE A 336 4.54 14.64 19.15
C PHE A 336 5.17 13.35 18.62
N ASP A 337 6.42 13.39 18.16
CA ASP A 337 7.14 12.24 17.60
C ASP A 337 8.02 11.50 18.63
N ARG A 338 8.04 11.96 19.89
CA ARG A 338 8.79 11.24 20.92
C ARG A 338 8.10 9.93 21.29
N GLU A 339 8.93 8.92 21.57
CA GLU A 339 8.44 7.67 22.14
C GLU A 339 7.74 7.95 23.47
N ASN A 340 6.61 7.27 23.73
CA ASN A 340 5.80 7.42 24.95
C ASN A 340 5.24 8.83 25.23
N VAL A 341 5.22 9.74 24.25
CA VAL A 341 4.73 11.13 24.42
C VAL A 341 3.32 11.22 25.04
N TYR A 342 2.45 10.26 24.77
CA TYR A 342 1.08 10.26 25.32
C TYR A 342 1.00 9.83 26.78
N GLU A 343 1.97 9.09 27.29
CA GLU A 343 2.08 8.82 28.73
C GLU A 343 2.65 10.04 29.46
N GLU A 344 3.65 10.72 28.87
CA GLU A 344 4.13 12.01 29.38
C GLU A 344 3.02 13.07 29.38
N LEU A 345 2.22 13.13 28.31
CA LEU A 345 1.06 14.02 28.22
C LEU A 345 0.04 13.72 29.32
N ARG A 346 -0.18 12.44 29.63
CA ARG A 346 -1.08 12.02 30.71
C ARG A 346 -0.57 12.49 32.08
N VAL A 347 0.73 12.37 32.33
CA VAL A 347 1.35 12.90 33.56
C VAL A 347 1.19 14.42 33.61
N ALA A 348 1.46 15.12 32.51
CA ALA A 348 1.29 16.57 32.43
C ALA A 348 -0.15 17.03 32.72
N VAL A 349 -1.16 16.32 32.20
CA VAL A 349 -2.57 16.54 32.53
C VAL A 349 -2.84 16.39 34.03
N ARG A 350 -2.28 15.35 34.68
CA ARG A 350 -2.52 15.11 36.11
C ARG A 350 -1.88 16.17 37.00
N CYS A 351 -0.72 16.69 36.59
CA CYS A 351 0.04 17.71 37.30
C CYS A 351 -0.49 19.14 37.06
N ALA A 352 -1.24 19.38 35.99
CA ALA A 352 -1.79 20.68 35.65
C ALA A 352 -2.87 21.13 36.67
N PRO A 353 -2.65 22.24 37.41
CA PRO A 353 -3.58 22.69 38.44
C PRO A 353 -4.97 23.07 37.92
N GLN A 354 -5.08 23.55 36.67
CA GLN A 354 -6.39 23.89 36.09
C GLN A 354 -7.33 22.69 35.96
N PHE A 355 -6.78 21.47 35.89
CA PHE A 355 -7.56 20.22 35.83
C PHE A 355 -7.69 19.55 37.20
N ARG A 356 -7.46 20.28 38.31
CA ARG A 356 -7.48 19.71 39.67
C ARG A 356 -8.77 18.94 39.99
N PHE A 357 -9.90 19.39 39.45
CA PHE A 357 -11.24 18.81 39.63
C PHE A 357 -11.81 18.17 38.36
N ASP A 358 -11.06 18.17 37.26
CA ASP A 358 -11.47 17.54 36.01
C ASP A 358 -11.14 16.03 36.04
N TRP A 359 -12.04 15.28 36.67
CA TRP A 359 -11.93 13.82 36.75
C TRP A 359 -12.02 13.14 35.39
N PHE A 360 -12.75 13.73 34.44
CA PHE A 360 -12.89 13.16 33.10
C PHE A 360 -11.54 13.14 32.39
N LEU A 361 -10.88 14.29 32.28
CA LEU A 361 -9.60 14.40 31.60
C LEU A 361 -8.50 13.62 32.35
N LYS A 362 -8.45 13.70 33.68
CA LYS A 362 -7.48 12.95 34.51
C LYS A 362 -7.64 11.43 34.46
N SER A 363 -8.86 10.94 34.20
CA SER A 363 -9.13 9.49 34.08
C SER A 363 -8.75 8.90 32.72
N ARG A 364 -8.43 9.73 31.72
CA ARG A 364 -8.02 9.22 30.39
C ARG A 364 -6.69 8.47 30.49
N ASN A 365 -6.58 7.38 29.73
CA ASN A 365 -5.31 6.69 29.50
C ASN A 365 -4.59 7.27 28.27
N ALA A 366 -3.30 6.95 28.12
CA ALA A 366 -2.49 7.45 27.00
C ALA A 366 -3.14 7.20 25.64
N HIS A 367 -3.70 6.00 25.41
CA HIS A 367 -4.36 5.66 24.15
C HIS A 367 -5.62 6.51 23.88
N ALA A 368 -6.42 6.84 24.91
CA ALA A 368 -7.56 7.74 24.75
C ALA A 368 -7.13 9.17 24.41
N LEU A 369 -6.07 9.66 25.05
CA LEU A 369 -5.48 10.97 24.76
C LEU A 369 -4.88 11.00 23.35
N GLN A 370 -4.20 9.94 22.93
CA GLN A 370 -3.67 9.77 21.57
C GLN A 370 -4.77 9.86 20.52
N ARG A 371 -5.86 9.11 20.69
CA ARG A 371 -7.01 9.18 19.76
C ARG A 371 -7.60 10.59 19.69
N ARG A 372 -7.75 11.27 20.84
CA ARG A 372 -8.25 12.65 20.85
C ARG A 372 -7.29 13.58 20.11
N CYS A 373 -6.00 13.52 20.40
CA CYS A 373 -4.98 14.32 19.72
C CYS A 373 -4.96 14.09 18.21
N ASN A 374 -5.10 12.84 17.74
CA ASN A 374 -5.18 12.54 16.30
C ASN A 374 -6.38 13.21 15.62
N THR A 375 -7.53 13.24 16.29
CA THR A 375 -8.70 14.01 15.82
C THR A 375 -8.39 15.51 15.77
N LEU A 376 -7.78 16.07 16.81
CA LEU A 376 -7.45 17.50 16.87
C LEU A 376 -6.42 17.90 15.80
N ILE A 377 -5.40 17.08 15.58
CA ILE A 377 -4.42 17.25 14.51
C ILE A 377 -5.11 17.30 13.15
N THR A 378 -6.07 16.40 12.89
CA THR A 378 -6.82 16.37 11.63
C THR A 378 -7.64 17.65 11.43
N LEU A 379 -8.21 18.20 12.50
CA LEU A 379 -8.92 19.49 12.45
C LEU A 379 -7.97 20.65 12.14
N ILE A 380 -6.79 20.67 12.75
CA ILE A 380 -5.76 21.68 12.50
C ILE A 380 -5.22 21.59 11.07
N GLU A 381 -4.97 20.39 10.56
CA GLU A 381 -4.53 20.19 9.18
C GLU A 381 -5.57 20.71 8.18
N ARG A 382 -6.86 20.43 8.41
CA ARG A 382 -7.95 20.96 7.59
C ARG A 382 -8.04 22.48 7.67
N GLU A 383 -7.99 23.04 8.87
CA GLU A 383 -8.00 24.49 9.08
C GLU A 383 -6.83 25.18 8.35
N ASN A 384 -5.63 24.58 8.39
CA ASN A 384 -4.47 25.11 7.69
C ASN A 384 -4.67 25.08 6.17
N GLN A 385 -5.19 23.98 5.62
CA GLN A 385 -5.50 23.88 4.19
C GLN A 385 -6.51 24.94 3.73
N GLU A 386 -7.57 25.17 4.50
CA GLU A 386 -8.58 26.20 4.20
C GLU A 386 -7.99 27.62 4.24
N ILE A 387 -7.05 27.89 5.13
CA ILE A 387 -6.36 29.19 5.22
C ILE A 387 -5.41 29.35 4.04
N GLU A 388 -4.59 28.35 3.74
CA GLU A 388 -3.66 28.36 2.59
C GLU A 388 -4.40 28.56 1.26
N GLU A 389 -5.57 27.93 1.08
CA GLU A 389 -6.41 28.11 -0.11
C GLU A 389 -6.95 29.55 -0.20
N LYS A 390 -7.44 30.11 0.91
CA LYS A 390 -7.92 31.51 0.96
C LYS A 390 -6.80 32.49 0.60
N GLU A 391 -5.61 32.32 1.18
CA GLU A 391 -4.45 33.15 0.85
C GLU A 391 -4.06 33.04 -0.64
N ARG A 392 -4.13 31.83 -1.21
CA ARG A 392 -3.85 31.61 -2.64
C ARG A 392 -4.87 32.31 -3.53
N LEU A 393 -6.15 32.27 -3.17
CA LEU A 393 -7.22 32.96 -3.90
C LEU A 393 -7.09 34.49 -3.78
N GLU A 394 -6.72 35.01 -2.62
CA GLU A 394 -6.48 36.44 -2.42
C GLU A 394 -5.26 36.95 -3.22
N LYS A 395 -4.17 36.17 -3.28
CA LYS A 395 -3.00 36.49 -4.13
C LYS A 395 -3.37 36.52 -5.63
N LYS A 396 -4.24 35.61 -6.09
CA LYS A 396 -4.77 35.61 -7.47
C LYS A 396 -5.67 36.82 -7.74
N LYS A 397 -6.49 37.25 -6.77
CA LYS A 397 -7.33 38.45 -6.92
C LYS A 397 -6.51 39.74 -6.96
N LYS A 398 -5.45 39.85 -6.15
CA LYS A 398 -4.54 41.01 -6.15
C LYS A 398 -3.75 41.14 -7.44
N THR A 399 -3.30 40.03 -8.03
CA THR A 399 -2.58 40.04 -9.32
C THR A 399 -3.52 40.34 -10.51
N GLY A 400 -4.77 39.86 -10.49
CA GLY A 400 -5.78 40.22 -11.49
C GLY A 400 -6.26 41.68 -11.42
N SER A 401 -6.26 42.30 -10.24
CA SER A 401 -6.68 43.70 -10.06
C SER A 401 -5.62 44.72 -10.50
N ILE A 402 -4.33 44.37 -10.51
CA ILE A 402 -3.25 45.26 -10.97
C ILE A 402 -3.28 45.46 -12.49
N ASN A 403 -3.72 44.46 -13.26
CA ASN A 403 -3.82 44.57 -14.73
C ASN A 403 -5.00 45.41 -15.23
N VAL A 404 -5.97 45.74 -14.37
CA VAL A 404 -7.14 46.59 -14.75
C VAL A 404 -6.89 48.07 -14.41
N ALA A 405 -5.95 48.38 -13.51
CA ALA A 405 -5.66 49.75 -13.09
C ALA A 405 -4.62 50.50 -13.96
N SER A 406 -4.05 49.85 -14.98
CA SER A 406 -3.01 50.43 -15.87
C SER A 406 -3.55 50.98 -17.21
N GLY A 407 -4.87 51.00 -17.43
CA GLY A 407 -5.48 51.47 -18.68
C GLY A 407 -6.41 52.67 -18.48
N GLY A 408 -5.85 53.87 -18.31
CA GLY A 408 -6.67 55.07 -18.14
C GLY A 408 -5.88 56.37 -18.10
N GLY A 409 -5.13 56.68 -19.16
CA GLY A 409 -4.46 57.96 -19.38
C GLY A 409 -5.10 58.77 -20.51
N THR A 410 -5.78 59.84 -20.11
CA THR A 410 -6.27 61.07 -20.77
C THR A 410 -5.83 61.41 -22.21
N VAL A 411 -6.80 61.79 -23.06
CA VAL A 411 -6.61 62.74 -24.18
C VAL A 411 -7.73 63.77 -24.18
N VAL A 412 -7.34 65.06 -24.24
CA VAL A 412 -8.18 66.26 -24.28
C VAL A 412 -8.42 66.68 -25.74
N GLY A 413 -9.62 67.15 -26.08
CA GLY A 413 -9.89 67.84 -27.35
C GLY A 413 -11.34 68.32 -27.47
N SER A 414 -11.54 69.65 -27.48
CA SER A 414 -12.83 70.34 -27.60
C SER A 414 -13.32 70.51 -29.05
N VAL A 415 -14.63 70.78 -29.17
CA VAL A 415 -15.39 71.56 -30.20
C VAL A 415 -16.57 70.78 -30.82
N THR A 416 -17.76 71.37 -30.62
CA THR A 416 -19.15 71.07 -31.09
C THR A 416 -19.34 71.22 -32.63
N PRO A 417 -20.53 70.99 -33.29
CA PRO A 417 -21.90 70.72 -32.81
C PRO A 417 -22.71 69.64 -33.61
N LYS A 418 -23.97 69.43 -33.17
CA LYS A 418 -25.11 68.75 -33.81
C LYS A 418 -25.27 68.99 -35.33
N SER A 419 -25.73 67.98 -36.08
CA SER A 419 -27.06 67.90 -36.74
C SER A 419 -27.14 66.94 -37.95
N ASN A 420 -28.37 66.47 -38.21
CA ASN A 420 -28.92 65.76 -39.39
C ASN A 420 -28.49 64.31 -39.66
N GLN A 421 -29.34 63.32 -39.34
CA GLN A 421 -30.47 62.84 -40.16
C GLN A 421 -30.12 62.61 -41.64
N LYS A 422 -30.33 61.38 -42.15
CA LYS A 422 -31.58 61.01 -42.86
C LYS A 422 -31.47 59.68 -43.64
N ARG A 423 -32.33 58.72 -43.22
CA ARG A 423 -33.06 57.71 -44.03
C ARG A 423 -32.24 56.55 -44.65
N LYS A 424 -32.76 55.32 -44.76
CA LYS A 424 -34.16 54.91 -44.99
C LYS A 424 -34.33 53.38 -44.72
N ALA A 425 -35.49 53.02 -44.16
CA ALA A 425 -36.35 51.83 -44.38
C ALA A 425 -35.71 50.41 -44.27
N ASP A 426 -36.35 49.38 -43.70
CA ASP A 426 -37.79 49.10 -43.57
C ASP A 426 -38.01 48.00 -42.51
N GLY A 427 -39.23 47.85 -41.98
CA GLY A 427 -39.62 46.63 -41.22
C GLY A 427 -40.24 46.79 -39.83
N THR A 428 -41.26 47.62 -39.73
CA THR A 428 -42.45 47.63 -38.84
C THR A 428 -42.70 46.44 -37.90
N ALA A 429 -42.68 46.76 -36.60
CA ALA A 429 -43.69 46.52 -35.54
C ALA A 429 -44.17 45.08 -35.20
N ALA A 430 -44.47 44.71 -33.95
CA ALA A 430 -45.02 45.53 -32.87
C ALA A 430 -44.71 44.98 -31.45
N SER A 431 -44.57 45.95 -30.52
CA SER A 431 -45.09 46.04 -29.14
C SER A 431 -45.16 44.77 -28.26
N ASN A 432 -44.45 44.69 -27.13
CA ASN A 432 -44.86 45.19 -25.78
C ASN A 432 -46.27 44.72 -25.38
N ASP A 433 -46.54 44.18 -24.19
CA ASP A 433 -46.24 44.78 -22.89
C ASP A 433 -46.56 43.79 -21.73
N LYS A 434 -45.98 44.08 -20.55
CA LYS A 434 -46.45 43.83 -19.16
C LYS A 434 -47.47 42.71 -18.85
N ASN A 435 -47.25 42.00 -17.74
CA ASN A 435 -47.83 42.29 -16.39
C ASN A 435 -47.98 41.03 -15.51
N LYS A 436 -47.26 41.00 -14.37
CA LYS A 436 -47.79 40.88 -12.98
C LYS A 436 -49.12 40.12 -12.74
N LYS A 437 -49.09 39.00 -11.99
CA LYS A 437 -49.92 38.62 -10.79
C LYS A 437 -49.93 37.09 -10.57
N LYS A 438 -49.49 36.59 -9.41
CA LYS A 438 -50.25 36.22 -8.19
C LYS A 438 -51.07 34.91 -8.27
N ARG A 439 -50.70 33.99 -7.35
CA ARG A 439 -51.49 33.10 -6.46
C ARG A 439 -52.06 31.76 -6.96
N LYS A 440 -51.80 30.79 -6.06
CA LYS A 440 -52.61 29.63 -5.60
C LYS A 440 -52.80 28.48 -6.60
N SER A 441 -52.31 27.29 -6.25
CA SER A 441 -52.95 26.41 -5.26
C SER A 441 -51.92 25.60 -4.51
#